data_AF-A0A967LI01-F1
#
_entry.id   AF-A0A967LI01-F1
#
_cell.length_a   1.000
_cell.length_b   1.000
_cell.length_c   1.000
_cell.angle_alpha   90.00
_cell.angle_beta   90.00
_cell.angle_gamma   90.00
#
_symmetry.space_group_name_H-M   'P 1'
#
loop_
_entity.id
_entity.type
_entity.pdbx_description
1 polymer ?
#
loop_
_entity_poly.entity_id
_entity_poly.type
_entity_poly.pdbx_seq_one_letter_code
_entity_poly.pdbx_strand_id
1 'polypeptide(L)'
;MKSFRKELWFEVPARRGFVNITPQVNACLHESGIQEGLVLCNSMHITSSVFINDDERGLHQDFERWLEKLAPHEPLSLYQHNNT
;
A
#
# COMPACT_ATOMS: atom_id res chain seq x y z
N MET A 1 15.23 23.34 -9.20
CA MET A 1 14.77 22.02 -8.73
C MET A 1 13.28 21.93 -9.02
N LYS A 2 12.83 20.94 -9.81
CA LYS A 2 11.40 20.70 -10.02
C LYS A 2 10.90 19.75 -8.92
N SER A 3 9.69 19.96 -8.42
CA SER A 3 9.01 19.03 -7.55
C SER A 3 7.59 18.79 -8.07
N PHE A 4 7.07 17.61 -7.77
CA PHE A 4 5.72 17.21 -8.13
C PHE A 4 5.09 16.51 -6.92
N ARG A 5 3.80 16.73 -6.70
CA ARG A 5 3.05 16.11 -5.61
C ARG A 5 1.66 15.75 -6.10
N LYS A 6 1.24 14.52 -5.82
CA LYS A 6 -0.12 14.03 -6.07
C LYS A 6 -0.53 13.08 -4.98
N GLU A 7 -1.79 13.18 -4.58
CA GLU A 7 -2.41 12.23 -3.65
C GLU A 7 -3.23 11.23 -4.45
N LEU A 8 -3.12 9.96 -4.08
CA LEU A 8 -3.94 8.89 -4.61
C LEU A 8 -4.87 8.41 -3.50
N TRP A 9 -6.17 8.44 -3.76
CA TRP A 9 -7.22 8.12 -2.80
C TRP A 9 -7.82 6.77 -3.17
N PHE A 10 -8.05 5.90 -2.17
CA PHE A 10 -8.52 4.54 -2.37
C PHE A 10 -9.62 4.19 -1.37
N GLU A 11 -10.67 3.55 -1.87
CA GLU A 11 -11.69 2.89 -1.07
C GLU A 11 -11.67 1.40 -1.42
N VAL A 12 -11.18 0.57 -0.51
CA VAL A 12 -11.07 -0.87 -0.70
C VAL A 12 -12.31 -1.52 -0.07
N PRO A 13 -13.05 -2.38 -0.79
CA PRO A 13 -14.36 -2.89 -0.33
C PRO A 13 -14.28 -3.88 0.83
N ALA A 14 -13.08 -4.27 1.25
CA ALA A 14 -12.83 -5.22 2.33
C ALA A 14 -11.74 -4.69 3.26
N ARG A 15 -11.64 -5.27 4.47
CA ARG A 15 -10.63 -4.88 5.49
C ARG A 15 -9.19 -4.95 4.97
N ARG A 16 -8.89 -5.89 4.07
CA ARG A 16 -7.58 -6.10 3.45
C ARG A 16 -7.76 -6.20 1.94
N GLY A 17 -6.76 -5.75 1.19
CA GLY A 17 -6.71 -5.90 -0.25
C GLY A 17 -5.38 -5.41 -0.80
N PHE A 18 -4.98 -5.96 -1.95
CA PHE A 18 -3.81 -5.52 -2.69
C PHE A 18 -4.27 -4.77 -3.94
N VAL A 19 -3.77 -3.55 -4.13
CA VAL A 19 -4.11 -2.69 -5.26
C VAL A 19 -2.82 -2.38 -6.01
N ASN A 20 -2.73 -2.79 -7.27
CA ASN A 20 -1.62 -2.41 -8.12
C ASN A 20 -1.77 -0.93 -8.52
N ILE A 21 -0.88 -0.09 -8.00
CA ILE A 21 -0.86 1.37 -8.27
C ILE A 21 0.20 1.80 -9.29
N THR A 22 0.90 0.84 -9.91
CA THR A 22 1.94 1.11 -10.91
C THR A 22 1.44 2.03 -12.05
N PRO A 23 0.22 1.82 -12.61
CA PRO A 23 -0.30 2.72 -13.64
C PRO A 23 -0.48 4.17 -13.17
N GLN A 24 -0.95 4.37 -11.93
CA GLN A 24 -1.16 5.68 -11.33
C GLN A 24 0.17 6.38 -11.06
N VAL A 25 1.18 5.64 -10.57
CA VAL A 25 2.53 6.17 -10.37
C VAL A 25 3.16 6.56 -11.70
N ASN A 26 3.04 5.73 -12.75
CA ASN A 26 3.53 6.08 -14.09
C ASN A 26 2.86 7.35 -14.65
N ALA A 27 1.56 7.52 -14.42
CA ALA A 27 0.87 8.76 -14.79
C ALA A 27 1.44 9.98 -14.05
N CYS A 28 1.76 9.85 -12.76
CA CYS A 28 2.45 10.90 -11.99
C CYS A 28 3.84 11.24 -12.59
N LEU A 29 4.62 10.23 -13.00
CA LEU A 29 5.93 10.45 -13.62
C LEU A 29 5.80 11.24 -14.93
N HIS A 30 4.89 10.81 -15.81
CA HIS A 30 4.61 11.51 -17.06
C HIS A 30 4.13 12.96 -16.84
N GLU A 31 3.20 13.17 -15.91
CA GLU A 31 2.67 14.50 -15.56
C GLU A 31 3.74 15.41 -14.97
N SER A 32 4.66 14.87 -14.16
CA SER A 32 5.72 15.64 -13.51
C SER A 32 6.72 16.28 -14.48
N GLY A 33 6.93 15.68 -15.65
CA GLY A 33 7.97 16.08 -16.60
C GLY A 33 9.40 16.06 -16.03
N ILE A 34 9.64 15.33 -14.93
CA ILE A 34 10.96 15.09 -14.34
C ILE A 34 11.60 13.92 -15.11
N GLN A 35 12.78 14.16 -15.69
CA GLN A 35 13.48 13.13 -16.48
C GLN A 35 14.38 12.25 -15.59
N GLU A 36 15.08 12.86 -14.63
CA GLU A 36 16.02 12.19 -13.73
C GLU A 36 15.77 12.70 -12.30
N GLY A 37 15.64 11.79 -11.34
CA GLY A 37 15.34 12.15 -9.95
C GLY A 37 14.95 10.97 -9.07
N LEU A 38 14.30 11.29 -7.96
CA LEU A 38 13.79 10.32 -6.98
C LEU A 38 12.28 10.46 -6.84
N VAL A 39 11.61 9.34 -6.56
CA VAL A 39 10.18 9.27 -6.31
C VAL A 39 9.97 8.69 -4.93
N LEU A 40 9.23 9.41 -4.09
CA LEU A 40 8.73 8.90 -2.82
C LEU A 40 7.25 8.55 -2.99
N CYS A 41 6.89 7.29 -2.74
CA CYS A 41 5.52 6.84 -2.67
C CYS A 41 5.30 6.18 -1.32
N ASN A 42 4.41 6.75 -0.50
CA ASN A 42 4.14 6.27 0.85
C ASN A 42 2.64 6.24 1.13
N SER A 43 2.24 5.34 2.03
CA SER A 43 0.93 5.41 2.68
C SER A 43 0.91 6.61 3.63
N MET A 44 -0.16 7.39 3.60
CA MET A 44 -0.40 8.45 4.61
C MET A 44 -1.22 7.93 5.81
N HIS A 45 -1.71 6.69 5.75
CA HIS A 45 -2.37 5.99 6.86
C HIS A 45 -1.43 4.96 7.49
N ILE A 46 -1.50 4.82 8.81
CA ILE A 46 -0.63 3.94 9.60
C ILE A 46 -1.04 2.46 9.57
N THR A 47 -2.18 2.15 8.95
CA THR A 47 -2.74 0.80 8.84
C THR A 47 -2.70 0.25 7.41
N SER A 48 -1.96 0.92 6.51
CA SER A 48 -1.75 0.49 5.12
C SER A 48 -0.29 0.69 4.71
N SER A 49 0.12 0.07 3.60
CA SER A 49 1.50 0.08 3.14
C SER A 49 1.58 0.31 1.64
N VAL A 50 2.71 0.86 1.19
CA VAL A 50 3.14 0.86 -0.22
C VAL A 50 4.38 -0.01 -0.29
N PHE A 51 4.37 -1.01 -1.17
CA PHE A 51 5.48 -1.93 -1.36
C PHE A 51 5.55 -2.37 -2.84
N ILE A 52 6.65 -2.99 -3.23
CA ILE A 52 6.87 -3.50 -4.59
C ILE A 52 7.03 -5.01 -4.51
N ASN A 53 6.22 -5.73 -5.28
CA ASN A 53 6.33 -7.16 -5.51
C ASN A 53 5.62 -7.52 -6.83
N ASP A 54 5.61 -8.80 -7.19
CA ASP A 54 4.90 -9.30 -8.38
C ASP A 54 3.37 -9.21 -8.21
N ASP A 55 2.64 -8.86 -9.28
CA ASP A 55 1.18 -8.72 -9.30
C ASP A 55 0.54 -10.06 -9.72
N GLU A 56 0.74 -11.07 -8.88
CA GLU A 56 0.29 -12.43 -9.10
C GLU A 56 -0.73 -12.84 -8.02
N ARG A 57 -1.86 -13.42 -8.44
CA ARG A 57 -2.99 -13.71 -7.55
C ARG A 57 -2.68 -14.76 -6.50
N GLY A 58 -1.91 -15.79 -6.83
CA GLY A 58 -1.42 -16.80 -5.89
C GLY A 58 -0.52 -16.18 -4.83
N LEU A 59 0.42 -15.33 -5.25
CA LEU A 59 1.32 -14.62 -4.35
C LEU A 59 0.57 -13.67 -3.41
N HIS A 60 -0.48 -12.99 -3.89
CA HIS A 60 -1.37 -12.21 -3.03
C HIS A 60 -2.00 -13.06 -1.93
N GLN A 61 -2.46 -14.27 -2.25
CA GLN A 61 -3.00 -15.20 -1.25
C GLN A 61 -1.92 -15.71 -0.28
N ASP A 62 -0.69 -15.91 -0.75
CA ASP A 62 0.46 -16.26 0.10
C ASP A 62 0.75 -15.14 1.11
N PHE A 63 0.73 -13.88 0.66
CA PHE A 63 0.88 -12.73 1.55
C PHE A 63 -0.23 -12.66 2.60
N GLU A 64 -1.50 -12.87 2.22
CA GLU A 64 -2.60 -12.88 3.21
C GLU A 64 -2.38 -13.94 4.29
N ARG A 65 -2.00 -15.16 3.91
CA ARG A 65 -1.72 -16.25 4.85
C ARG A 65 -0.51 -15.94 5.73
N TRP A 66 0.56 -15.42 5.13
CA TRP A 66 1.80 -15.13 5.84
C TRP A 66 1.63 -14.00 6.85
N LEU A 67 0.96 -12.91 6.47
CA LEU A 67 0.70 -11.77 7.35
C LEU A 67 -0.24 -12.16 8.50
N GLU A 68 -1.30 -12.94 8.24
CA GLU A 68 -2.20 -13.41 9.28
C GLU A 68 -1.49 -14.34 10.27
N LYS A 69 -0.49 -15.12 9.82
CA LYS A 69 0.32 -15.95 10.71
C LYS A 69 1.25 -15.12 11.61
N LEU A 70 1.82 -14.03 11.09
CA LEU A 70 2.77 -13.19 11.82
C LEU A 70 2.10 -12.18 12.75
N ALA A 71 1.00 -11.59 12.30
CA ALA A 71 0.24 -10.57 13.00
C ALA A 71 -1.27 -10.87 12.82
N PRO A 72 -1.79 -11.89 13.53
CA PRO A 72 -3.17 -12.32 13.39
C PRO A 72 -4.16 -11.21 13.75
N HIS A 73 -5.32 -11.19 13.11
CA HIS A 73 -6.37 -10.24 13.48
C HIS A 73 -7.01 -10.60 14.82
N GLU A 74 -7.29 -11.88 15.02
CA GLU A 74 -8.03 -12.42 16.17
C GLU A 74 -7.16 -13.32 17.05
N PRO A 75 -7.45 -13.44 18.36
CA PRO A 75 -8.50 -12.72 19.07
C PRO A 75 -8.17 -11.25 19.32
N LEU A 76 -9.15 -10.35 19.11
CA LEU A 76 -8.96 -8.89 19.29
C LEU A 76 -8.46 -8.50 20.69
N SER A 77 -8.78 -9.31 21.71
CA SER A 77 -8.40 -9.09 23.10
C SER A 77 -6.89 -9.19 23.35
N LEU A 78 -6.10 -9.75 22.42
CA LEU A 78 -4.65 -9.80 22.53
C LEU A 78 -3.99 -8.43 22.29
N TYR A 79 -4.70 -7.50 21.65
CA TYR A 79 -4.16 -6.20 21.28
C TYR A 79 -4.71 -5.13 22.22
N GLN A 80 -3.88 -4.66 23.15
CA GLN A 80 -4.24 -3.57 24.06
C GLN A 80 -4.63 -2.28 23.32
N HIS A 81 -4.13 -2.09 22.09
CA HIS A 81 -4.49 -0.98 21.23
C HIS A 81 -6.01 -0.90 20.94
N ASN A 82 -6.73 -2.01 21.06
CA ASN A 82 -8.18 -2.06 20.84
C ASN A 82 -9.01 -1.68 22.09
N ASN A 83 -8.37 -1.42 23.24
CA ASN A 83 -9.06 -1.13 24.51
C ASN A 83 -9.28 0.38 24.78
N THR A 84 -8.95 1.23 23.81
CA THR A 84 -9.10 2.70 23.91
C THR A 84 -10.42 3.19 23.34
#